data_AF-A0A2X3EEC0-F1
#
_entry.id   AF-A0A2X3EEC0-F1
#
_cell.length_a   1.000
_cell.length_b   1.000
_cell.length_c   1.000
_cell.angle_alpha   90.00
_cell.angle_beta   90.00
_cell.angle_gamma   90.00
#
_symmetry.space_group_name_H-M   'P 1'
#
loop_
_entity.id
_entity.type
_entity.pdbx_description
1 polymer ?
#
loop_
_entity_poly.entity_id
_entity_poly.type
_entity_poly.pdbx_seq_one_letter_code
_entity_poly.pdbx_strand_id
1 'polypeptide(L)'
;MLPAIDDYYEPFTYDYQHLHNAPEGKYLPTARPRSLISGERMDKINWGPNWEELLGGEFEKRARDRNFESHAKRDVRPVRKYLHDVSPAPVRALPQPELRGHLPERRHLQA
;
A
#
# COMPACT_ATOMS: atom_id res chain seq x y z
N MET A 1 -6.61 11.47 18.57
CA MET A 1 -6.51 10.00 18.42
C MET A 1 -5.36 9.72 17.48
N LEU A 2 -4.55 8.69 17.77
CA LEU A 2 -3.47 8.23 16.89
C LEU A 2 -4.03 7.18 15.92
N PRO A 3 -3.49 7.07 14.69
CA PRO A 3 -3.91 6.04 13.76
C PRO A 3 -3.53 4.65 14.27
N ALA A 4 -4.42 3.68 14.05
CA ALA A 4 -4.24 2.27 14.36
C ALA A 4 -3.66 1.51 13.15
N ILE A 5 -3.21 0.26 13.37
CA ILE A 5 -2.70 -0.57 12.27
C ILE A 5 -3.75 -0.85 11.19
N ASP A 6 -5.03 -0.92 11.59
CA ASP A 6 -6.16 -1.14 10.69
C ASP A 6 -6.45 0.09 9.80
N ASP A 7 -6.00 1.28 10.18
CA ASP A 7 -6.03 2.47 9.32
C ASP A 7 -4.98 2.40 8.20
N TYR A 8 -3.98 1.50 8.34
CA TYR A 8 -2.96 1.22 7.33
C TYR A 8 -3.26 -0.08 6.58
N TYR A 9 -2.80 -1.22 7.11
CA TYR A 9 -3.08 -2.59 6.67
C TYR A 9 -2.33 -3.55 7.63
N GLU A 10 -2.83 -4.78 7.80
CA GLU A 10 -2.07 -5.85 8.44
C GLU A 10 -0.98 -6.35 7.47
N PRO A 11 0.32 -6.21 7.78
CA PRO A 11 1.38 -6.68 6.90
C PRO A 11 1.34 -8.21 6.81
N PHE A 12 1.49 -8.74 5.60
CA PHE A 12 1.39 -10.17 5.33
C PHE A 12 2.52 -10.68 4.44
N THR A 13 2.78 -11.98 4.54
CA THR A 13 3.65 -12.74 3.66
C THR A 13 2.92 -13.99 3.17
N TYR A 14 3.56 -14.82 2.34
CA TYR A 14 3.00 -16.08 1.86
C TYR A 14 3.85 -17.27 2.28
N ASP A 15 3.18 -18.41 2.51
CA ASP A 15 3.83 -19.68 2.81
C ASP A 15 4.41 -20.33 1.54
N TYR A 16 5.46 -19.71 0.99
CA TYR A 16 6.09 -20.18 -0.26
C TYR A 16 6.71 -21.57 -0.12
N GLN A 17 7.19 -21.93 1.07
CA GLN A 17 7.82 -23.22 1.30
C GLN A 17 6.84 -24.38 1.09
N HIS A 18 5.54 -24.14 1.28
CA HIS A 18 4.50 -25.12 0.97
C HIS A 18 4.51 -25.54 -0.52
N LEU A 19 4.90 -24.66 -1.44
CA LEU A 19 4.98 -24.99 -2.86
C LEU A 19 6.11 -25.99 -3.17
N HIS A 20 7.17 -25.98 -2.36
CA HIS A 20 8.33 -26.87 -2.55
C HIS A 20 8.16 -28.20 -1.82
N ASN A 21 7.54 -28.17 -0.65
CA ASN A 21 7.53 -29.30 0.28
C ASN A 21 6.16 -30.01 0.36
N ALA A 22 5.15 -29.55 -0.39
CA ALA A 22 3.84 -30.19 -0.36
C ALA A 22 3.94 -31.65 -0.81
N PRO A 23 3.36 -32.59 -0.05
CA PRO A 23 3.29 -33.98 -0.47
C PRO A 23 2.37 -34.13 -1.69
N GLU A 24 2.48 -35.26 -2.36
CA GLU A 24 1.54 -35.61 -3.43
C GLU A 24 0.11 -35.63 -2.89
N GLY A 25 -0.80 -35.03 -3.65
CA GLY A 25 -2.18 -34.87 -3.23
C GLY A 25 -3.11 -34.63 -4.40
N LYS A 26 -4.40 -34.67 -4.12
CA LYS A 26 -5.47 -34.49 -5.12
C LYS A 26 -5.49 -33.08 -5.73
N TYR A 27 -4.99 -32.08 -5.00
CA TYR A 27 -5.05 -30.67 -5.38
C TYR A 27 -3.66 -30.06 -5.44
N LEU A 28 -3.50 -29.09 -6.33
CA LEU A 28 -2.26 -28.34 -6.45
C LEU A 28 -2.01 -27.51 -5.18
N PRO A 29 -0.75 -27.47 -4.67
CA PRO A 29 -0.41 -26.65 -3.53
C PRO A 29 -0.50 -25.16 -3.88
N THR A 30 -0.82 -24.34 -2.88
CA THR A 30 -0.90 -22.88 -3.02
C THR A 30 -0.19 -22.20 -1.85
N ALA A 31 0.51 -21.10 -2.12
CA ALA A 31 1.12 -20.30 -1.06
C ALA A 31 0.04 -19.42 -0.42
N ARG A 32 -0.44 -19.79 0.79
CA ARG A 32 -1.48 -19.04 1.49
C ARG A 32 -0.90 -17.89 2.33
N PRO A 33 -1.65 -16.79 2.51
CA PRO A 33 -1.17 -15.64 3.25
C PRO A 33 -1.05 -15.92 4.75
N ARG A 34 -0.07 -15.26 5.37
CA ARG A 34 0.21 -15.28 6.80
C ARG A 34 0.44 -13.86 7.31
N SER A 35 -0.05 -13.59 8.51
CA SER A 35 0.21 -12.33 9.20
C SER A 35 1.69 -12.22 9.56
N LEU A 36 2.30 -11.05 9.33
CA LEU A 36 3.62 -10.73 9.88
C LEU A 36 3.54 -10.20 11.32
N ILE A 37 2.33 -9.94 11.84
CA ILE A 37 2.12 -9.51 13.22
C ILE A 37 1.94 -10.74 14.12
N SER A 38 1.01 -11.63 13.79
CA SER A 38 0.70 -12.80 14.61
C SER A 38 1.41 -14.09 14.16
N GLY A 39 1.87 -14.15 12.90
CA GLY A 39 2.37 -15.39 12.29
C GLY A 39 1.27 -16.36 11.86
N GLU A 40 0.02 -16.07 12.20
CA GLU A 40 -1.12 -16.94 11.91
C GLU A 40 -1.50 -16.91 10.44
N ARG A 41 -2.17 -17.97 10.00
CA ARG A 41 -2.70 -18.08 8.64
C ARG A 41 -3.88 -17.14 8.47
N MET A 42 -3.86 -16.36 7.40
CA MET A 42 -4.99 -15.49 7.06
C MET A 42 -5.96 -16.23 6.14
N ASP A 43 -7.26 -16.01 6.35
CA ASP A 43 -8.29 -16.52 5.44
C ASP A 43 -8.35 -15.71 4.14
N LYS A 44 -8.23 -14.39 4.26
CA LYS A 44 -8.23 -13.47 3.12
C LYS A 44 -7.44 -12.20 3.45
N ILE A 45 -6.73 -11.66 2.47
CA ILE A 45 -6.19 -10.30 2.53
C ILE A 45 -7.33 -9.33 2.20
N ASN A 46 -7.62 -8.41 3.11
CA ASN A 46 -8.73 -7.47 2.96
C ASN A 46 -8.30 -6.05 2.60
N TRP A 47 -7.02 -5.73 2.71
CA TRP A 47 -6.50 -4.39 2.54
C TRP A 47 -5.00 -4.37 2.25
N GLY A 48 -4.48 -3.24 1.79
CA GLY A 48 -3.07 -3.03 1.46
C GLY A 48 -2.74 -1.56 1.19
N PRO A 49 -1.46 -1.17 1.14
CA PRO A 49 -1.05 0.23 1.06
C PRO A 49 -1.41 0.91 -0.27
N ASN A 50 -1.75 0.13 -1.30
CA ASN A 50 -2.15 0.60 -2.64
C ASN A 50 -3.52 0.00 -3.05
N TRP A 51 -4.44 -0.19 -2.09
CA TRP A 51 -5.68 -0.93 -2.34
C TRP A 51 -6.66 -0.26 -3.32
N GLU A 52 -6.61 1.07 -3.42
CA GLU A 52 -7.49 1.87 -4.28
C GLU A 52 -6.87 2.19 -5.66
N GLU A 53 -5.77 1.52 -6.01
CA GLU A 53 -5.05 1.70 -7.27
C GLU A 53 -5.97 1.52 -8.49
N LEU A 54 -5.72 2.29 -9.56
CA LEU A 54 -6.43 2.21 -10.83
C LEU A 54 -7.96 2.26 -10.67
N LEU A 55 -8.43 3.05 -9.72
CA LEU A 55 -9.85 3.23 -9.39
C LEU A 55 -10.52 1.99 -8.79
N GLY A 56 -9.73 1.13 -8.13
CA GLY A 56 -10.21 -0.04 -7.40
C GLY A 56 -11.33 0.31 -6.40
N GLY A 57 -12.40 -0.48 -6.41
CA GLY A 57 -13.56 -0.27 -5.55
C GLY A 57 -14.58 0.75 -6.08
N GLU A 58 -15.66 0.91 -5.32
CA GLU A 58 -16.80 1.76 -5.67
C GLU A 58 -16.44 3.25 -5.64
N PHE A 59 -16.98 4.02 -6.61
CA PHE A 59 -16.74 5.45 -6.68
C PHE A 59 -17.23 6.21 -5.44
N GLU A 60 -18.37 5.81 -4.84
CA GLU A 60 -18.91 6.46 -3.64
C GLU A 60 -17.92 6.47 -2.46
N LYS A 61 -17.13 5.40 -2.31
CA LYS A 61 -16.09 5.31 -1.27
C LYS A 61 -14.92 6.24 -1.59
N ARG A 62 -14.45 6.22 -2.84
CA ARG A 62 -13.33 7.07 -3.30
C ARG A 62 -13.68 8.55 -3.39
N ALA A 63 -14.95 8.90 -3.60
CA ALA A 63 -15.43 10.28 -3.63
C ALA A 63 -15.35 10.98 -2.26
N ARG A 64 -15.02 10.24 -1.20
CA ARG A 64 -14.67 10.79 0.13
C ARG A 64 -13.26 11.39 0.20
N ASP A 65 -12.47 11.31 -0.87
CA ASP A 65 -11.19 12.04 -0.98
C ASP A 65 -11.43 13.54 -0.76
N ARG A 66 -10.67 14.12 0.18
CA ARG A 66 -10.74 15.54 0.55
C ARG A 66 -10.56 16.49 -0.62
N ASN A 67 -9.85 16.07 -1.67
CA ASN A 67 -9.67 16.88 -2.87
C ASN A 67 -11.01 17.17 -3.58
N PHE A 68 -12.04 16.33 -3.40
CA PHE A 68 -13.38 16.58 -3.95
C PHE A 68 -14.20 17.61 -3.15
N GLU A 69 -13.79 18.01 -1.95
CA GLU A 69 -14.56 18.95 -1.11
C GLU A 69 -14.85 20.28 -1.82
N SER A 70 -13.88 20.81 -2.58
CA SER A 70 -14.05 22.06 -3.35
C SER A 70 -14.77 21.87 -4.70
N HIS A 71 -14.84 20.63 -5.18
CA HIS A 71 -15.39 20.26 -6.48
C HIS A 71 -16.83 19.71 -6.41
N ALA A 72 -17.39 19.57 -5.21
CA ALA A 72 -18.65 18.90 -4.88
C ALA A 72 -19.93 19.45 -5.54
N LYS A 73 -19.86 20.37 -6.51
CA LYS A 73 -21.02 20.90 -7.25
C LYS A 73 -20.89 20.90 -8.77
N ARG A 74 -19.78 20.42 -9.33
CA ARG A 74 -19.58 20.40 -10.79
C ARG A 74 -19.60 18.99 -11.33
N ASP A 75 -20.15 18.86 -12.54
CA ASP A 75 -20.11 17.63 -13.32
C ASP A 75 -18.67 17.09 -13.41
N VAL A 76 -18.42 15.95 -12.77
CA VAL A 76 -17.10 15.30 -12.73
C VAL A 76 -16.81 14.45 -13.96
N ARG A 77 -17.77 14.31 -14.90
CA ARG A 77 -17.58 13.58 -16.16
C ARG A 77 -16.34 14.03 -16.95
N PRO A 78 -15.99 15.33 -17.04
CA PRO A 78 -14.81 15.78 -17.80
C PRO A 78 -13.47 15.38 -17.17
N VAL A 79 -13.41 15.25 -15.84
CA VAL A 79 -12.15 14.97 -15.10
C VAL A 79 -11.94 13.47 -14.88
N ARG A 80 -12.98 12.65 -15.08
CA ARG A 80 -12.93 11.19 -14.93
C ARG A 80 -11.80 10.52 -15.72
N LYS A 81 -11.42 11.09 -16.87
CA LYS A 81 -10.32 10.59 -17.70
C LYS A 81 -8.94 10.72 -17.03
N TYR A 82 -8.76 11.63 -16.08
CA TYR A 82 -7.47 11.93 -15.45
C TYR A 82 -7.35 11.39 -14.02
N LEU A 83 -8.39 10.68 -13.53
CA LEU A 83 -8.46 10.25 -12.13
C LEU A 83 -7.46 9.13 -11.77
N HIS A 84 -6.88 8.46 -12.77
CA HIS A 84 -5.83 7.44 -12.57
C HIS A 84 -4.42 8.03 -12.62
N ASP A 85 -4.26 9.30 -12.97
CA ASP A 85 -2.96 9.95 -13.05
C ASP A 85 -2.56 10.48 -11.67
N VAL A 86 -1.95 9.61 -10.86
CA VAL A 86 -1.43 9.98 -9.54
C VAL A 86 0.10 10.00 -9.60
N SER A 87 0.71 11.16 -9.34
CA SER A 87 2.17 11.25 -9.19
C SER A 87 2.60 10.57 -7.90
N PRO A 88 3.76 9.87 -7.84
CA PRO A 88 4.29 9.35 -6.60
C PRO A 88 4.42 10.49 -5.59
N ALA A 89 3.81 10.33 -4.41
CA ALA A 89 3.87 11.35 -3.38
C ALA A 89 5.36 11.60 -3.03
N PRO A 90 5.89 12.83 -3.21
CA PRO A 90 7.23 13.12 -2.75
C PRO A 90 7.24 12.92 -1.23
N VAL A 91 8.27 12.24 -0.71
CA VAL A 91 8.61 12.37 0.71
C VAL A 91 8.85 13.86 0.90
N ARG A 92 7.85 14.55 1.46
CA ARG A 92 7.94 15.98 1.74
C ARG A 92 9.06 16.09 2.76
N ALA A 93 10.27 16.40 2.30
CA ALA A 93 11.40 16.66 3.19
C ALA A 93 10.88 17.63 4.25
N LEU A 94 10.92 17.20 5.51
CA LEU A 94 10.43 18.00 6.62
C LEU A 94 11.05 19.40 6.49
N PRO A 95 10.27 20.49 6.57
CA PRO A 95 10.78 21.85 6.43
C PRO A 95 11.43 22.24 7.76
N GLN A 96 12.48 21.52 8.16
CA GLN A 96 13.27 21.82 9.35
C GLN A 96 14.74 21.60 9.00
N PRO A 97 15.49 22.69 8.75
CA PRO A 97 16.93 22.62 8.44
C PRO A 97 17.76 21.94 9.54
N GLU A 98 17.23 21.95 10.77
CA GLU A 98 17.93 21.58 12.00
C GLU A 98 17.99 20.07 12.26
N LEU A 99 17.20 19.28 11.54
CA LEU A 99 17.15 17.80 11.66
C LEU A 99 17.97 17.05 10.60
N ARG A 100 18.72 17.78 9.74
CA ARG A 100 19.75 17.15 8.89
C ARG A 100 20.97 16.81 9.76
N GLY A 101 20.95 15.64 10.38
CA GLY A 101 22.20 15.01 10.83
C GLY A 101 23.18 14.93 9.65
N HIS A 102 24.44 15.27 9.88
CA HIS A 102 25.49 15.21 8.87
C HIS A 102 25.55 13.79 8.26
N LEU A 103 25.04 13.64 7.05
CA LEU A 103 25.25 12.45 6.23
C LEU A 103 26.75 12.41 5.87
N PRO A 104 27.46 11.30 6.14
CA PRO A 104 28.86 11.19 5.76
C PRO A 104 29.00 11.21 4.24
N GLU A 105 29.89 12.08 3.74
CA GLU A 105 30.27 12.18 2.34
C GLU A 105 30.79 10.82 1.85
N ARG A 106 30.19 10.30 0.78
CA ARG A 106 30.62 9.05 0.14
C ARG A 106 31.95 9.28 -0.57
N ARG A 107 33.04 9.13 0.17
CA ARG A 107 34.37 8.98 -0.41
C ARG A 107 34.74 7.49 -0.43
N HIS A 108 34.81 6.97 -1.66
CA HIS A 108 35.46 5.73 -2.09
C HIS A 108 34.74 4.40 -1.79
N LEU A 109 33.97 3.94 -2.78
CA LEU A 109 33.86 2.52 -3.10
C LEU A 109 34.19 2.34 -4.60
N GLN A 110 35.48 2.26 -4.87
CA GLN A 110 36.01 1.43 -5.96
C GLN A 110 36.83 0.33 -5.28
N ALA A 111 36.32 -0.89 -5.34
CA ALA A 111 37.05 -2.16 -5.36
C ALA A 111 36.03 -3.26 -5.70
#